data_AF-A0A843H524-F1
#
_entry.id   AF-A0A843H524-F1
#
_cell.length_a   1.000
_cell.length_b   1.000
_cell.length_c   1.000
_cell.angle_alpha   90.00
_cell.angle_beta   90.00
_cell.angle_gamma   90.00
#
_symmetry.space_group_name_H-M   'P 1'
#
loop_
_entity.id
_entity.type
_entity.pdbx_description
1 polymer ?
#
loop_
_entity_poly.entity_id
_entity_poly.type
_entity_poly.pdbx_seq_one_letter_code
_entity_poly.pdbx_strand_id
1 'polypeptide(L)'
;MTKEQILEIKEIEAQISALKAKADALKDEIKAEMGNEEHIMVDGYKVNYTIVIKTTLDSKKLKAEHPTIWEAYKKEGIERRFSIT
;
A
#
# COMPACT_ATOMS: atom_id res chain seq x y z
N MET A 1 9.03 -21.40 19.66
CA MET A 1 8.45 -21.06 18.34
C MET A 1 8.21 -22.39 17.66
N THR A 2 6.97 -22.86 17.66
CA THR A 2 6.65 -24.17 17.09
C THR A 2 6.47 -24.04 15.59
N LYS A 3 6.83 -25.08 14.84
CA LYS A 3 6.68 -25.13 13.37
C LYS A 3 5.23 -24.90 12.96
N GLU A 4 4.26 -25.28 13.79
CA GLU A 4 2.85 -25.02 13.59
C GLU A 4 2.52 -23.53 13.50
N GLN A 5 3.07 -22.68 14.38
CA GLN A 5 2.80 -21.23 14.38
C GLN A 5 3.30 -20.56 13.08
N ILE A 6 4.43 -21.03 12.55
CA ILE A 6 4.99 -20.53 11.29
C ILE A 6 4.11 -20.93 10.11
N LEU A 7 3.63 -22.17 10.11
CA LEU A 7 2.76 -22.68 9.05
C LEU A 7 1.41 -21.97 9.06
N GLU A 8 0.83 -21.76 10.25
CA GLU A 8 -0.41 -21.01 10.44
C GLU A 8 -0.29 -19.57 9.95
N ILE A 9 0.80 -18.87 10.26
CA ILE A 9 1.04 -17.52 9.72
C ILE A 9 1.13 -17.53 8.19
N LYS A 10 1.87 -18.48 7.60
CA LYS A 10 1.98 -18.58 6.13
C LYS A 10 0.62 -18.86 5.48
N GLU A 11 -0.21 -19.67 6.11
CA GLU A 11 -1.56 -19.96 5.61
C GLU A 11 -2.48 -18.74 5.70
N ILE A 12 -2.44 -18.00 6.82
CA ILE A 12 -3.16 -16.74 7.00
C ILE A 12 -2.71 -15.71 5.96
N GLU A 13 -1.39 -15.56 5.73
CA GLU A 13 -0.87 -14.64 4.71
C GLU A 13 -1.32 -15.01 3.30
N ALA A 14 -1.36 -16.31 2.98
CA ALA A 14 -1.88 -16.79 1.71
C ALA A 14 -3.38 -16.46 1.53
N GLN A 15 -4.19 -16.65 2.58
CA GLN A 15 -5.60 -16.30 2.58
C GLN A 15 -5.82 -14.80 2.43
N ILE A 16 -5.03 -13.97 3.15
CA ILE A 16 -5.06 -12.51 3.03
C ILE A 16 -4.73 -12.09 1.59
N SER A 17 -3.68 -12.66 1.00
CA SER A 17 -3.28 -12.37 -0.37
C SER A 17 -4.39 -12.70 -1.37
N ALA A 18 -5.01 -13.88 -1.23
CA ALA A 18 -6.11 -14.30 -2.08
C ALA A 18 -7.36 -13.41 -1.92
N LEU A 19 -7.72 -13.05 -0.69
CA LEU A 19 -8.85 -12.14 -0.42
C LEU A 19 -8.58 -10.73 -0.91
N LYS A 20 -7.34 -10.25 -0.79
CA LYS A 20 -6.93 -8.94 -1.29
C LYS A 20 -7.01 -8.90 -2.82
N ALA A 21 -6.56 -9.94 -3.52
CA ALA A 21 -6.69 -10.03 -4.97
C ALA A 21 -8.17 -10.01 -5.41
N LYS A 22 -9.06 -10.70 -4.70
CA LYS A 22 -10.51 -10.64 -4.96
C LYS A 22 -11.08 -9.23 -4.71
N ALA A 23 -10.66 -8.57 -3.62
CA ALA A 23 -11.08 -7.21 -3.33
C ALA A 23 -10.59 -6.21 -4.38
N ASP A 24 -9.36 -6.36 -4.87
CA ASP A 24 -8.82 -5.52 -5.94
C ASP A 24 -9.53 -5.77 -7.28
N ALA A 25 -9.87 -7.04 -7.62
CA ALA A 25 -10.68 -7.34 -8.80
C ALA A 25 -12.07 -6.68 -8.73
N LEU A 26 -12.76 -6.75 -7.58
CA LEU A 26 -14.04 -6.06 -7.38
C LEU A 26 -13.90 -4.55 -7.47
N LYS A 27 -12.82 -3.98 -6.92
CA LYS A 27 -12.54 -2.55 -7.07
C LYS A 27 -12.30 -2.17 -8.52
N ASP A 28 -11.64 -3.02 -9.31
CA ASP A 28 -11.38 -2.77 -10.72
C ASP A 28 -12.66 -2.89 -11.55
N GLU A 29 -13.56 -3.82 -11.22
CA GLU A 29 -14.92 -3.89 -11.79
C GLU A 29 -15.70 -2.61 -11.47
N ILE A 30 -15.71 -2.18 -10.20
CA ILE A 30 -16.36 -0.92 -9.78
C ILE A 30 -15.74 0.29 -10.50
N LYS A 31 -14.41 0.35 -10.65
CA LYS A 31 -13.75 1.43 -11.42
C LYS A 31 -14.13 1.40 -12.90
N ALA A 32 -14.25 0.21 -13.49
CA ALA A 32 -14.66 0.05 -14.89
C ALA A 32 -16.10 0.51 -15.10
N GLU A 33 -17.00 0.24 -14.13
CA GLU A 33 -18.36 0.78 -14.12
C GLU A 33 -18.40 2.29 -13.84
N MET A 34 -17.53 2.81 -12.97
CA MET A 34 -17.45 4.25 -12.68
C MET A 34 -16.97 5.09 -13.87
N GLY A 35 -16.13 4.53 -14.75
CA GLY A 35 -15.65 5.20 -15.96
C GLY A 35 -14.98 6.55 -15.66
N ASN A 36 -15.71 7.64 -15.92
CA ASN A 36 -15.25 9.04 -15.78
C ASN A 36 -15.96 9.80 -14.65
N GLU A 37 -16.84 9.14 -13.88
CA GLU A 37 -17.57 9.75 -12.77
C GLU A 37 -16.72 9.75 -11.49
N GLU A 38 -16.37 10.92 -10.98
CA GLU A 38 -15.50 11.06 -9.80
C GLU A 38 -16.19 10.67 -8.47
N HIS A 39 -17.53 10.69 -8.47
CA HIS A 39 -18.35 10.41 -7.30
C HIS A 39 -19.58 9.59 -7.68
N ILE A 40 -19.61 8.33 -7.25
CA ILE A 40 -20.82 7.51 -7.33
C ILE A 40 -21.29 7.20 -5.90
N MET A 41 -22.57 7.41 -5.66
CA MET A 41 -23.24 7.02 -4.43
C MET A 41 -24.07 5.78 -4.74
N VAL A 42 -23.67 4.62 -4.21
CA VAL A 42 -24.40 3.36 -4.38
C VAL A 42 -24.88 2.92 -3.01
N ASP A 43 -26.19 2.80 -2.83
CA ASP A 43 -26.84 2.22 -1.63
C ASP A 43 -26.30 2.77 -0.28
N GLY A 44 -26.07 4.08 -0.21
CA GLY A 44 -25.57 4.76 1.00
C GLY A 44 -24.05 4.74 1.19
N TYR A 45 -23.28 4.08 0.32
CA TYR A 45 -21.82 4.13 0.29
C TYR A 45 -21.32 5.19 -0.69
N LYS A 46 -20.39 6.03 -0.22
CA LYS A 46 -19.73 7.05 -1.06
C LYS A 46 -18.44 6.48 -1.64
N VAL A 47 -18.45 6.16 -2.94
CA VAL A 47 -17.25 5.73 -3.66
C VAL A 47 -16.61 6.97 -4.31
N ASN A 48 -15.39 7.28 -3.91
CA ASN A 48 -14.61 8.39 -4.48
C ASN A 48 -13.45 7.81 -5.26
N TYR A 49 -13.42 8.06 -6.58
CA TYR A 49 -12.30 7.71 -7.44
C TYR A 49 -11.63 9.00 -7.93
N THR A 50 -10.98 9.70 -7.01
CA THR A 50 -10.29 10.97 -7.29
C THR A 50 -8.82 10.72 -7.56
N ILE A 51 -8.27 11.36 -8.59
CA ILE A 51 -6.84 11.33 -8.88
C ILE A 51 -6.09 12.04 -7.74
N VAL A 52 -5.42 11.26 -6.89
CA VAL A 52 -4.57 11.80 -5.83
C VAL A 52 -3.18 12.06 -6.38
N ILE A 53 -2.86 13.32 -6.68
CA ILE A 53 -1.50 13.74 -7.04
C ILE A 53 -0.68 13.77 -5.76
N LYS A 54 0.04 12.68 -5.50
CA LYS A 54 0.96 12.59 -4.37
C LYS A 54 2.32 13.16 -4.78
N THR A 55 2.67 14.32 -4.24
CA THR A 55 4.02 14.87 -4.37
C THR A 55 4.91 14.28 -3.28
N THR A 56 5.77 13.32 -3.63
CA THR A 56 6.82 12.81 -2.74
C THR A 56 8.16 13.40 -3.10
N LEU A 57 8.96 13.75 -2.10
CA LEU A 57 10.34 14.18 -2.29
C LEU A 57 11.19 13.01 -2.81
N ASP A 58 11.85 13.21 -3.95
CA ASP A 58 12.79 12.22 -4.48
C ASP A 58 14.08 12.25 -3.64
N SER A 59 14.06 11.47 -2.56
CA SER A 59 15.17 11.33 -1.63
C SER A 59 16.47 10.86 -2.30
N LYS A 60 16.38 10.13 -3.41
CA LYS A 60 17.58 9.65 -4.14
C LYS A 60 18.25 10.79 -4.88
N LYS A 61 17.48 11.61 -5.59
CA LYS A 61 17.99 12.82 -6.24
C LYS A 61 18.53 13.83 -5.23
N LEU A 62 17.81 14.04 -4.12
CA LEU A 62 18.27 14.94 -3.06
C LEU A 62 19.62 14.50 -2.48
N LYS A 63 19.82 13.19 -2.27
CA LYS A 63 21.09 12.64 -1.80
C LYS A 63 22.23 12.83 -2.83
N ALA A 64 21.92 12.77 -4.13
CA ALA A 64 22.89 12.93 -5.21
C ALA A 64 23.29 14.40 -5.43
N GLU A 65 22.32 15.32 -5.41
CA GLU A 65 22.55 16.75 -5.71
C GLU A 65 22.93 17.56 -4.45
N HIS A 66 22.38 17.20 -3.29
CA HIS A 66 22.56 17.93 -2.03
C HIS A 66 22.80 16.98 -0.84
N PRO A 67 23.98 16.32 -0.77
CA PRO A 67 24.30 15.37 0.29
C PRO A 67 24.26 16.02 1.69
N THR A 68 24.68 17.29 1.82
CA THR A 68 24.65 18.01 3.10
C THR A 68 23.23 18.20 3.65
N ILE A 69 22.27 18.50 2.78
CA ILE A 69 20.86 18.65 3.16
C ILE A 69 20.29 17.27 3.48
N TRP A 70 20.60 16.25 2.68
CA TRP A 70 20.20 14.88 2.99
C TRP A 70 20.68 14.45 4.38
N GLU A 71 21.92 14.73 4.76
CA GLU A 71 22.45 14.36 6.08
C GLU A 71 21.85 15.14 7.24
N ALA A 72 21.49 16.42 7.04
CA ALA A 72 20.87 17.23 8.08
C ALA A 72 19.41 16.84 8.35
N TYR A 73 18.69 16.34 7.34
CA TYR A 73 17.26 16.05 7.43
C TYR A 73 16.94 14.54 7.37
N LYS A 74 17.95 13.66 7.26
CA LYS A 74 17.72 12.21 7.37
C LYS A 74 17.22 11.89 8.77
N LYS A 75 16.13 11.15 8.84
CA LYS A 75 15.62 10.56 10.09
C LYS A 75 15.88 9.07 10.05
N GLU A 76 16.76 8.59 10.92
CA GLU A 76 16.99 7.15 11.09
C GLU A 76 15.87 6.57 11.95
N GLY A 77 15.10 5.65 11.36
CA GLY A 77 14.09 4.87 12.05
C GLY A 77 14.61 3.46 12.27
N ILE A 78 14.68 3.02 13.52
CA ILE A 78 14.98 1.63 13.85
C ILE A 78 13.64 0.89 13.89
N GLU A 79 13.33 0.13 12.85
CA GLU A 79 12.22 -0.83 12.86
C GLU A 79 12.74 -2.25 13.08
N ARG A 80 12.07 -3.03 13.95
CA ARG A 80 12.29 -4.47 14.03
C ARG A 80 11.37 -5.13 13.02
N ARG A 81 11.93 -5.58 11.89
CA ARG A 81 11.19 -6.32 10.89
C ARG A 81 11.05 -7.78 11.30
N PHE A 82 9.82 -8.25 11.41
CA PHE A 82 9.52 -9.68 11.46
C PHE A 82 9.37 -10.18 10.02
N SER A 83 10.15 -11.19 9.64
CA SER A 83 10.11 -11.82 8.32
C SER A 83 10.18 -13.33 8.51
N ILE A 84 9.26 -14.05 7.89
CA ILE A 84 9.28 -15.50 7.81
C ILE A 84 9.67 -15.86 6.38
N THR A 85 10.78 -16.58 6.19
CA THR A 85 11.20 -17.14 4.89
C THR A 85 10.90 -18.63 4.88
#